data_AF-A0A2Z6MAC2-F1
#
_entry.id   AF-A0A2Z6MAC2-F1
#
_cell.length_a   1.000
_cell.length_b   1.000
_cell.length_c   1.000
_cell.angle_alpha   90.00
_cell.angle_beta   90.00
_cell.angle_gamma   90.00
#
_symmetry.space_group_name_H-M   'P 1'
#
loop_
_entity.id
_entity.type
_entity.pdbx_description
1 polymer ?
#
loop_
_entity_poly.entity_id
_entity_poly.type
_entity_poly.pdbx_seq_one_letter_code
_entity_poly.pdbx_strand_id
1 'polypeptide(L)'
;MIGIIVEEVASTGPGIRFFQLYVYKDRNVVAQLVRRAERAGFKAIALTVDTPRLGRREADIKNRFVLPPFLTLKNFEGLNLGKMDEDVKWLQTITSLPILVKGVLTAEDARLAVQNGAAGIIVSNHGARQLDYVVKAAQGRVPVFLDGGVRRGTDVFKALALGASGIFAL
;
A
#
# COMPACT_ATOMS: atom_id res chain seq x y z
N MET A 1 -16.05 -20.16 -7.60
CA MET A 1 -14.93 -19.71 -6.76
C MET A 1 -14.44 -18.38 -7.32
N ILE A 2 -14.78 -17.25 -6.70
CA ILE A 2 -14.40 -15.91 -7.20
C ILE A 2 -13.38 -15.32 -6.22
N GLY A 3 -12.11 -15.48 -6.54
CA GLY A 3 -11.04 -14.66 -5.98
C GLY A 3 -10.37 -13.99 -7.16
N ILE A 4 -10.58 -12.67 -7.32
CA ILE A 4 -10.11 -11.95 -8.49
C ILE A 4 -8.58 -11.88 -8.45
N ILE A 5 -7.94 -12.43 -9.47
CA ILE A 5 -6.47 -12.42 -9.61
C ILE A 5 -6.02 -11.26 -10.49
N VAL A 6 -4.74 -10.88 -10.40
CA VAL A 6 -4.19 -9.69 -11.11
C VAL A 6 -4.39 -9.76 -12.62
N GLU A 7 -4.42 -10.96 -13.19
CA GLU A 7 -4.66 -11.22 -14.61
C GLU A 7 -6.12 -10.95 -15.01
N GLU A 8 -7.08 -11.29 -14.15
CA GLU A 8 -8.50 -11.00 -14.38
C GLU A 8 -8.78 -9.50 -14.27
N VAL A 9 -8.11 -8.79 -13.35
CA VAL A 9 -8.19 -7.32 -13.30
C VAL A 9 -7.60 -6.71 -14.57
N ALA A 10 -6.48 -7.22 -15.06
CA ALA A 10 -5.85 -6.73 -16.28
C ALA A 10 -6.69 -7.00 -17.54
N SER A 11 -7.42 -8.12 -17.60
CA SER A 11 -8.25 -8.47 -18.76
C SER A 11 -9.47 -7.56 -18.96
N THR A 12 -9.86 -6.78 -17.94
CA THR A 12 -10.93 -5.78 -18.06
C THR A 12 -10.63 -4.63 -19.02
N GLY A 13 -9.36 -4.40 -19.37
CA GLY A 13 -8.96 -3.38 -20.34
C GLY A 13 -7.63 -2.70 -20.02
N PRO A 14 -7.19 -1.74 -20.85
CA PRO A 14 -6.01 -0.93 -20.56
C PRO A 14 -6.26 0.01 -19.38
N GLY A 15 -5.25 0.24 -18.55
CA GLY A 15 -5.34 1.15 -17.41
C GLY A 15 -4.08 1.11 -16.54
N ILE A 16 -3.77 2.24 -15.90
CA ILE A 16 -2.69 2.31 -14.92
C ILE A 16 -3.18 1.65 -13.63
N ARG A 17 -2.45 0.64 -13.17
CA ARG A 17 -2.80 -0.13 -11.96
C ARG A 17 -1.58 -0.28 -11.07
N PHE A 18 -1.77 -0.09 -9.77
CA PHE A 18 -0.78 -0.38 -8.75
C PHE A 18 -1.19 -1.64 -7.98
N PHE A 19 -0.21 -2.45 -7.59
CA PHE A 19 -0.44 -3.71 -6.90
C PHE A 19 -0.12 -3.52 -5.41
N GLN A 20 -1.15 -3.57 -4.56
CA GLN A 20 -0.96 -3.53 -3.11
C GLN A 20 -0.40 -4.87 -2.63
N LEU A 21 0.67 -4.81 -1.83
CA LEU A 21 1.41 -5.97 -1.39
C LEU A 21 1.73 -5.88 0.11
N TYR A 22 1.56 -7.02 0.78
CA TYR A 22 2.20 -7.33 2.06
C TYR A 22 3.37 -8.26 1.83
N VAL A 23 4.44 -8.08 2.60
CA VAL A 23 5.50 -9.07 2.66
C VAL A 23 5.03 -10.24 3.55
N TYR A 24 4.99 -11.44 2.98
CA TYR A 24 4.68 -12.68 3.70
C TYR A 24 5.95 -13.34 4.26
N LYS A 25 5.77 -14.29 5.21
CA LYS A 25 6.87 -15.16 5.70
C LYS A 25 7.60 -15.81 4.54
N ASP A 26 6.81 -16.38 3.63
CA ASP A 26 7.34 -17.03 2.45
C ASP A 26 7.62 -15.97 1.37
N ARG A 27 8.91 -15.64 1.24
CA ARG A 27 9.42 -14.71 0.22
C ARG A 27 9.18 -15.21 -1.20
N ASN A 28 9.05 -16.52 -1.42
CA ASN A 28 8.74 -17.07 -2.74
C ASN A 28 7.33 -16.70 -3.19
N VAL A 29 6.35 -16.73 -2.27
CA VAL A 29 4.97 -16.30 -2.55
C VAL A 29 4.97 -14.84 -2.99
N VAL A 30 5.68 -13.97 -2.25
CA VAL A 30 5.81 -12.56 -2.61
C VAL A 30 6.46 -12.37 -3.98
N ALA A 31 7.57 -13.07 -4.25
CA ALA A 31 8.26 -13.00 -5.54
C ALA A 31 7.39 -13.51 -6.71
N GLN A 32 6.52 -14.48 -6.48
CA GLN A 32 5.55 -14.94 -7.47
C GLN A 32 4.45 -13.90 -7.71
N LEU A 33 3.90 -13.29 -6.65
CA LEU A 33 2.89 -12.23 -6.76
C LEU A 33 3.43 -11.01 -7.53
N VAL A 34 4.64 -10.56 -7.21
CA VAL A 34 5.31 -9.45 -7.91
C VAL A 34 5.49 -9.76 -9.40
N ARG A 35 6.02 -10.94 -9.74
CA ARG A 35 6.15 -11.38 -11.15
C ARG A 35 4.81 -11.49 -11.89
N ARG A 36 3.73 -11.82 -11.18
CA ARG A 36 2.38 -11.84 -11.77
C ARG A 36 1.87 -10.42 -12.03
N ALA A 37 2.06 -9.50 -11.08
CA ALA A 37 1.70 -8.09 -11.25
C ALA A 37 2.45 -7.44 -12.42
N GLU A 38 3.77 -7.68 -12.53
CA GLU A 38 4.58 -7.20 -13.66
C GLU A 38 4.06 -7.71 -15.00
N ARG A 39 3.83 -9.03 -15.12
CA ARG A 39 3.29 -9.64 -16.35
C ARG A 39 1.88 -9.14 -16.70
N ALA A 40 1.08 -8.82 -15.69
CA ALA A 40 -0.25 -8.23 -15.85
C ALA A 40 -0.20 -6.71 -16.15
N GLY A 41 0.98 -6.11 -16.29
CA GLY A 41 1.16 -4.73 -16.72
C GLY A 41 0.96 -3.68 -15.62
N PHE A 42 0.99 -4.09 -14.34
CA PHE A 42 0.95 -3.16 -13.21
C PHE A 42 2.18 -2.25 -13.23
N LYS A 43 2.01 -1.03 -12.73
CA LYS A 43 2.99 0.06 -12.89
C LYS A 43 3.72 0.44 -11.60
N ALA A 44 3.28 -0.08 -10.45
CA ALA A 44 3.96 0.12 -9.17
C ALA A 44 3.51 -0.93 -8.16
N ILE A 45 4.33 -1.12 -7.12
CA ILE A 45 4.00 -1.90 -5.92
C ILE A 45 3.66 -0.93 -4.78
N ALA A 46 2.50 -1.07 -4.16
CA ALA A 46 2.14 -0.35 -2.95
C ALA A 46 2.40 -1.27 -1.73
N LEU A 47 3.62 -1.19 -1.19
CA LEU A 47 4.05 -1.98 -0.03
C LEU A 47 3.40 -1.43 1.23
N THR A 48 2.62 -2.25 1.93
CA THR A 48 1.90 -1.83 3.14
C THR A 48 2.69 -2.16 4.40
N VAL A 49 2.98 -1.13 5.21
CA VAL A 49 3.86 -1.22 6.40
C VAL A 49 3.14 -0.88 7.73
N ASP A 50 1.87 -0.45 7.69
CA ASP A 50 1.09 0.05 8.85
C ASP A 50 0.22 -0.98 9.57
N THR A 51 0.21 -2.26 9.15
CA THR A 51 -0.60 -3.29 9.82
C THR A 51 0.27 -4.37 10.48
N PRO A 52 0.99 -4.05 11.56
CA PRO A 52 1.75 -5.05 12.31
C PRO A 52 0.86 -6.08 13.03
N ARG A 53 -0.42 -5.76 13.19
CA ARG A 53 -1.51 -6.69 13.52
C ARG A 53 -2.76 -6.18 12.83
N LEU A 54 -3.71 -7.06 12.52
CA LEU A 54 -5.03 -6.61 12.13
C LEU A 54 -5.60 -5.75 13.27
N GLY A 55 -6.08 -4.55 12.92
CA GLY A 55 -6.70 -3.65 13.89
C GLY A 55 -7.91 -4.29 14.55
N ARG A 56 -8.14 -4.02 15.84
CA ARG A 56 -9.28 -4.56 16.58
C ARG A 56 -10.58 -3.87 16.13
N ARG A 57 -11.27 -4.47 15.17
CA ARG A 57 -12.58 -4.00 14.68
C ARG A 57 -13.69 -4.56 15.56
N GLU A 58 -14.17 -3.78 16.51
CA GLU A 58 -15.22 -4.22 17.46
C GLU A 58 -16.49 -4.70 16.77
N ALA A 59 -16.88 -4.08 15.65
CA ALA A 59 -18.02 -4.51 14.85
C ALA A 59 -17.83 -5.93 14.31
N ASP A 60 -16.66 -6.24 13.74
CA ASP A 60 -16.36 -7.58 13.21
C ASP A 60 -16.34 -8.63 14.33
N ILE A 61 -15.85 -8.27 15.52
CA ILE A 61 -15.87 -9.14 16.72
C ILE A 61 -17.31 -9.37 17.19
N LYS A 62 -18.11 -8.32 17.32
CA LYS A 62 -19.53 -8.40 17.73
C LYS A 62 -20.35 -9.21 16.74
N ASN A 63 -20.08 -9.03 15.45
CA ASN A 63 -20.80 -9.68 14.35
C ASN A 63 -20.23 -11.06 14.00
N ARG A 64 -19.15 -11.50 14.66
CA ARG A 64 -18.44 -12.77 14.38
C ARG A 64 -18.19 -12.94 12.88
N PHE A 65 -17.61 -11.92 12.25
CA PHE A 65 -17.40 -11.90 10.81
C PHE A 65 -16.60 -13.13 10.34
N VAL A 66 -17.14 -13.84 9.36
CA VAL A 66 -16.47 -14.92 8.63
C VAL A 66 -16.63 -14.62 7.14
N LEU A 67 -15.62 -14.93 6.33
CA LEU A 67 -15.75 -14.84 4.88
C LEU A 67 -16.89 -15.77 4.42
N PRO A 68 -17.78 -15.30 3.52
CA PRO A 68 -18.75 -16.17 2.90
C PRO A 68 -18.07 -17.40 2.27
N PRO A 69 -18.67 -18.61 2.33
CA PRO A 69 -18.00 -19.85 1.91
C PRO A 69 -17.48 -19.85 0.46
N PHE A 70 -18.05 -19.00 -0.39
CA PHE A 70 -17.69 -18.87 -1.80
C PHE A 70 -16.57 -17.84 -2.07
N LEU A 71 -16.08 -17.14 -1.04
CA LEU A 71 -15.00 -16.15 -1.10
C LEU A 71 -13.77 -16.66 -0.35
N THR A 72 -12.62 -16.61 -1.00
CA THR A 72 -11.33 -16.98 -0.42
C THR A 72 -10.34 -15.86 -0.64
N LEU A 73 -9.64 -15.44 0.42
CA LEU A 73 -8.49 -14.55 0.31
C LEU A 73 -7.26 -15.34 -0.15
N LYS A 74 -7.25 -15.74 -1.43
CA LYS A 74 -6.19 -16.61 -2.01
C LYS A 74 -4.77 -16.08 -1.85
N ASN A 75 -4.61 -14.79 -1.56
CA ASN A 75 -3.32 -14.15 -1.45
C ASN A 75 -2.79 -14.04 0.00
N PHE A 76 -3.56 -14.37 1.04
CA PHE A 76 -3.34 -13.88 2.41
C PHE A 76 -2.93 -14.91 3.49
N GLU A 77 -2.48 -16.11 3.14
CA GLU A 77 -1.96 -17.05 4.15
C GLU A 77 -0.51 -16.71 4.54
N GLY A 78 -0.21 -16.54 5.84
CA GLY A 78 1.17 -16.53 6.36
C GLY A 78 1.88 -15.18 6.48
N LEU A 79 1.20 -14.13 6.94
CA LEU A 79 1.83 -12.82 7.24
C LEU A 79 2.89 -12.93 8.36
N ASN A 80 4.15 -12.53 8.09
CA ASN A 80 5.09 -12.02 9.09
C ASN A 80 5.47 -10.62 8.67
N LEU A 81 5.82 -9.80 9.65
CA LEU A 81 6.25 -8.44 9.39
C LEU A 81 7.77 -8.40 9.46
N GLY A 82 8.39 -8.06 8.33
CA GLY A 82 9.77 -7.62 8.31
C GLY A 82 9.86 -6.16 8.76
N LYS A 83 11.08 -5.66 8.96
CA LYS A 83 11.29 -4.23 9.13
C LYS A 83 11.19 -3.55 7.76
N MET A 84 10.60 -2.34 7.73
CA MET A 84 10.37 -1.58 6.49
C MET A 84 11.62 -1.44 5.62
N ASP A 85 12.77 -1.17 6.24
CA ASP A 85 14.06 -1.01 5.57
C ASP A 85 14.55 -2.31 4.91
N GLU A 86 14.43 -3.44 5.60
CA GLU A 86 14.77 -4.77 5.07
C GLU A 86 13.85 -5.16 3.90
N ASP A 87 12.55 -4.92 4.05
CA ASP A 87 11.55 -5.33 3.06
C ASP A 87 11.60 -4.49 1.78
N VAL A 88 11.80 -3.17 1.89
CA VAL A 88 11.96 -2.29 0.71
C VAL A 88 13.20 -2.68 -0.07
N LYS A 89 14.36 -2.82 0.60
CA LYS A 89 15.61 -3.21 -0.06
C LYS A 89 15.51 -4.57 -0.71
N TRP A 90 14.94 -5.55 -0.02
CA TRP A 90 14.75 -6.87 -0.58
C TRP A 90 13.80 -6.85 -1.79
N LEU A 91 12.68 -6.12 -1.74
CA LEU A 91 11.78 -5.99 -2.90
C LEU A 91 12.48 -5.36 -4.12
N GLN A 92 13.32 -4.36 -3.91
CA GLN A 92 14.13 -3.75 -4.98
C GLN A 92 15.08 -4.75 -5.66
N THR A 93 15.43 -5.87 -5.00
CA THR A 93 16.24 -6.93 -5.62
C THR A 93 15.46 -7.86 -6.55
N ILE A 94 14.13 -7.89 -6.43
CA ILE A 94 13.28 -8.83 -7.18
C ILE A 94 12.32 -8.15 -8.16
N THR A 95 12.26 -6.82 -8.19
CA THR A 95 11.46 -6.04 -9.15
C THR A 95 12.10 -4.69 -9.44
N SER A 96 11.85 -4.18 -10.65
CA SER A 96 12.20 -2.82 -11.05
C SER A 96 10.99 -1.87 -11.02
N LEU A 97 9.81 -2.34 -10.62
CA LEU A 97 8.65 -1.48 -10.45
C LEU A 97 8.89 -0.47 -9.31
N PRO A 98 8.43 0.78 -9.45
CA PRO A 98 8.39 1.75 -8.36
C PRO A 98 7.70 1.16 -7.11
N ILE A 99 8.37 1.25 -5.96
CA ILE A 99 7.82 0.82 -4.67
C ILE A 99 7.31 2.05 -3.92
N LEU A 100 6.00 2.12 -3.71
CA LEU A 100 5.36 3.12 -2.86
C LEU A 100 5.18 2.53 -1.47
N VAL A 101 5.70 3.21 -0.45
CA VAL A 101 5.56 2.76 0.94
C VAL A 101 4.27 3.34 1.51
N LYS A 102 3.29 2.46 1.75
CA LYS A 102 1.95 2.78 2.25
C LYS A 102 1.85 2.55 3.75
N GLY A 103 1.39 3.56 4.46
CA GLY A 103 1.23 3.52 5.92
C GLY A 103 2.25 4.34 6.69
N VAL A 104 2.90 5.30 6.04
CA VAL A 104 3.87 6.20 6.68
C VAL A 104 3.12 7.32 7.41
N LEU A 105 3.43 7.50 8.69
CA LEU A 105 2.67 8.39 9.58
C LEU A 105 3.55 9.36 10.37
N THR A 106 4.86 9.21 10.29
CA THR A 106 5.82 10.05 11.01
C THR A 106 6.83 10.64 10.03
N ALA A 107 7.44 11.76 10.43
CA ALA A 107 8.51 12.37 9.66
C ALA A 107 9.75 11.45 9.61
N GLU A 108 9.98 10.69 10.68
CA GLU A 108 11.09 9.76 10.84
C GLU A 108 10.96 8.61 9.84
N ASP A 109 9.79 7.98 9.77
CA ASP A 109 9.51 6.90 8.81
C ASP A 109 9.54 7.41 7.37
N ALA A 110 9.10 8.66 7.13
CA ALA A 110 9.19 9.28 5.81
C ALA A 110 10.64 9.44 5.36
N ARG A 111 11.53 9.93 6.24
CA ARG A 111 12.97 10.03 5.95
C ARG A 111 13.58 8.66 5.70
N LEU A 112 13.22 7.65 6.51
CA LEU A 112 13.69 6.28 6.32
C LEU A 112 13.20 5.68 5.00
N ALA A 113 11.95 5.89 4.61
CA ALA A 113 11.42 5.42 3.33
C ALA A 113 12.21 6.02 2.15
N VAL A 114 12.47 7.33 2.19
CA VAL A 114 13.30 8.00 1.17
C VAL A 114 14.74 7.48 1.16
N GLN A 115 15.36 7.33 2.34
CA GLN A 115 16.74 6.82 2.45
C GLN A 115 16.89 5.38 1.94
N ASN A 116 15.84 4.56 2.06
CA ASN A 116 15.81 3.19 1.56
C ASN A 116 15.32 3.09 0.10
N GLY A 117 15.16 4.21 -0.60
CA GLY A 117 14.86 4.22 -2.04
C GLY A 117 13.39 3.94 -2.39
N ALA A 118 12.45 4.25 -1.49
CA ALA A 118 11.04 4.30 -1.87
C ALA A 118 10.85 5.25 -3.07
N ALA A 119 10.04 4.86 -4.04
CA ALA A 119 9.70 5.70 -5.19
C ALA A 119 8.56 6.68 -4.89
N GLY A 120 7.87 6.50 -3.77
CA GLY A 120 6.80 7.36 -3.28
C GLY A 120 6.34 6.93 -1.89
N ILE A 121 5.61 7.81 -1.22
CA ILE A 121 5.05 7.56 0.10
C ILE A 121 3.53 7.69 0.02
N ILE A 122 2.79 6.80 0.67
CA ILE A 122 1.33 6.93 0.86
C ILE A 122 1.07 7.08 2.36
N VAL A 123 0.65 8.28 2.76
CA VAL A 123 0.17 8.56 4.11
C VAL A 123 -1.21 7.93 4.27
N SER A 124 -1.30 6.91 5.12
CA SER A 124 -2.46 6.02 5.24
C SER A 124 -2.76 5.75 6.71
N ASN A 125 -3.75 6.45 7.28
CA ASN A 125 -4.59 6.06 8.44
C ASN A 125 -5.58 7.17 8.88
N HIS A 126 -6.52 6.82 9.77
CA HIS A 126 -7.32 7.60 10.76
C HIS A 126 -7.43 9.15 10.64
N GLY A 127 -7.71 9.65 9.43
CA GLY A 127 -8.15 11.03 9.19
C GLY A 127 -7.05 12.01 8.77
N ALA A 128 -5.98 11.54 8.11
CA ALA A 128 -5.02 12.39 7.37
C ALA A 128 -4.24 13.43 8.21
N ARG A 129 -4.24 13.31 9.54
CA ARG A 129 -3.67 14.31 10.47
C ARG A 129 -2.14 14.44 10.41
N GLN A 130 -1.46 13.50 9.75
CA GLN A 130 0.00 13.42 9.70
C GLN A 130 0.60 13.94 8.38
N LEU A 131 -0.23 14.32 7.40
CA LEU A 131 0.21 14.61 6.04
C LEU A 131 1.29 15.69 5.96
N ASP A 132 1.11 16.83 6.64
CA ASP A 132 2.01 17.97 6.57
C ASP A 132 3.45 17.62 7.02
N TYR A 133 3.58 16.90 8.14
CA TYR A 133 4.88 16.48 8.66
C TYR A 133 5.60 15.50 7.72
N VAL A 134 4.86 14.59 7.09
CA VAL A 134 5.42 13.62 6.13
C VAL A 134 5.87 14.32 4.85
N VAL A 135 5.08 15.25 4.30
CA VAL A 135 5.43 16.04 3.11
C VAL A 135 6.72 16.82 3.35
N LYS A 136 6.81 17.55 4.48
CA LYS A 136 8.02 18.29 4.86
C LYS A 136 9.23 17.37 5.00
N ALA A 137 9.06 16.19 5.59
CA ALA A 137 10.13 15.22 5.77
C ALA A 137 10.62 14.57 4.47
N ALA A 138 9.75 14.42 3.47
CA ALA A 138 10.11 13.92 2.15
C ALA A 138 10.96 14.92 1.34
N GLN A 139 10.92 16.21 1.70
CA GLN A 139 11.73 17.28 1.09
C GLN A 139 11.64 17.34 -0.45
N GLY A 140 10.49 16.98 -1.01
CA GLY A 140 10.27 16.93 -2.47
C GLY A 140 11.08 15.86 -3.22
N ARG A 141 11.78 14.95 -2.51
CA ARG A 141 12.61 13.91 -3.14
C ARG A 141 11.78 12.81 -3.81
N VAL A 142 10.58 12.56 -3.28
CA VAL A 142 9.62 11.57 -3.80
C VAL A 142 8.20 12.13 -3.67
N PRO A 143 7.25 11.73 -4.54
CA PRO A 143 5.86 12.12 -4.39
C PRO A 143 5.26 11.54 -3.10
N VAL A 144 4.42 12.34 -2.46
CA VAL A 144 3.69 11.96 -1.25
C VAL A 144 2.20 11.94 -1.57
N PHE A 145 1.55 10.80 -1.41
CA PHE A 145 0.12 10.61 -1.62
C PHE A 145 -0.60 10.51 -0.27
N LEU A 146 -1.91 10.73 -0.28
CA LEU A 146 -2.78 10.54 0.87
C LEU A 146 -3.89 9.53 0.56
N ASP A 147 -4.24 8.67 1.51
CA ASP A 147 -5.52 7.96 1.52
C ASP A 147 -6.26 8.13 2.86
N GLY A 148 -7.50 7.63 2.92
CA GLY A 148 -8.29 7.57 4.16
C GLY A 148 -9.06 8.84 4.49
N GLY A 149 -10.40 8.74 4.55
CA GLY A 149 -11.27 9.84 4.97
C GLY A 149 -11.56 10.90 3.91
N VAL A 150 -11.01 10.77 2.70
CA VAL A 150 -11.37 11.60 1.54
C VAL A 150 -12.78 11.24 1.08
N ARG A 151 -13.72 12.19 1.18
CA ARG A 151 -15.14 11.98 0.83
C ARG A 151 -15.71 13.06 -0.08
N ARG A 152 -15.02 14.20 -0.21
CA ARG A 152 -15.45 15.36 -1.01
C ARG A 152 -14.28 15.93 -1.80
N GLY A 153 -14.58 16.65 -2.88
CA GLY A 153 -13.58 17.39 -3.65
C GLY A 153 -12.81 18.42 -2.80
N THR A 154 -13.43 18.99 -1.78
CA THR A 154 -12.76 19.87 -0.81
C THR A 154 -11.67 19.16 0.00
N ASP A 155 -11.81 17.85 0.25
CA ASP A 155 -10.80 17.07 0.96
C ASP A 155 -9.59 16.82 0.05
N VAL A 156 -9.84 16.57 -1.24
CA VAL A 156 -8.80 16.48 -2.27
C VAL A 156 -8.03 17.79 -2.33
N PHE A 157 -8.74 18.93 -2.42
CA PHE A 157 -8.10 20.25 -2.46
C PHE A 157 -7.24 20.51 -1.22
N LYS A 158 -7.73 20.20 -0.02
CA LYS A 158 -6.95 20.33 1.22
C LYS A 158 -5.70 19.47 1.21
N ALA A 159 -5.79 18.21 0.76
CA ALA A 159 -4.63 17.32 0.69
C ALA A 159 -3.56 17.86 -0.27
N LEU A 160 -3.96 18.32 -1.45
CA LEU A 160 -3.05 18.94 -2.42
C LEU A 160 -2.44 20.24 -1.89
N ALA A 161 -3.24 21.07 -1.20
CA ALA A 161 -2.76 22.32 -0.57
C ALA A 161 -1.75 22.06 0.55
N LEU A 162 -1.82 20.90 1.22
CA LEU A 162 -0.84 20.43 2.19
C LEU A 162 0.39 19.75 1.54
N GLY A 163 0.46 19.74 0.21
CA GLY A 163 1.60 19.25 -0.57
C GLY A 163 1.54 17.78 -0.97
N ALA A 164 0.38 17.12 -0.86
CA ALA A 164 0.21 15.81 -1.50
C ALA A 164 0.28 15.94 -3.03
N SER A 165 0.88 14.95 -3.69
CA SER A 165 0.91 14.81 -5.14
C SER A 165 -0.38 14.23 -5.73
N GLY A 166 -1.22 13.63 -4.88
CA GLY A 166 -2.49 13.03 -5.25
C GLY A 166 -3.11 12.28 -4.07
N ILE A 167 -4.32 11.77 -4.27
CA ILE A 167 -5.04 10.98 -3.26
C ILE A 167 -5.51 9.65 -3.81
N PHE A 168 -5.71 8.67 -2.93
CA PHE A 168 -6.47 7.46 -3.20
C PHE A 168 -7.79 7.49 -2.42
N ALA A 169 -8.89 7.22 -3.11
CA ALA A 169 -10.18 7.02 -2.49
C ALA A 169 -10.37 5.53 -2.19
N LEU A 170 -10.56 5.21 -0.90
CA LEU A 170 -10.92 3.89 -0.40
C LEU A 170 -12.37 3.90 0.09
#